data_AF-A0A4D6LGX0-F1
#
_entry.id   AF-A0A4D6LGX0-F1
#
_cell.length_a   1.000
_cell.length_b   1.000
_cell.length_c   1.000
_cell.angle_alpha   90.00
_cell.angle_beta   90.00
_cell.angle_gamma   90.00
#
_symmetry.space_group_name_H-M   'P 1'
#
loop_
_entity.id
_entity.type
_entity.pdbx_description
1 polymer ?
#
loop_
_entity_poly.entity_id
_entity_poly.type
_entity_poly.pdbx_seq_one_letter_code
_entity_poly.pdbx_strand_id
1 'polypeptide(L)'
;MDAQPPESAASGEDFVHVPDLKMESLSESMVRIDEPSDADAAPSASDDAPDSDRRQVTLPEELSRNVLVLSCESAAEGGVCDVYLVGTAHVSEESSREVQAIVNFLKPQAVFLELCSSRVAVLTLQNLKVPTVGEMVTMLKKKHNMFEVLYGWFLAKIASKLEVFPGSEFRVAYEEAIKYGGRVILGDRPVQITLRRTWSKMPLWHKTKLLYSLLFQAVFLPSSDDLNKMLKEMDDSDMLTLVIQEMSKEFPTLMETLVHERDQYMSSTLLKVASENSSVVAVVGKGHLQGIKKHWKQPVVMKDLMTVPSVEPAVSAIRIVASVGIAVAGVAIISGIYLSCKK
;
A
#
# COMPACT_ATOMS: atom_id res chain seq x y z
N MET A 1 53.37 18.96 42.15
CA MET A 1 53.55 18.52 40.76
C MET A 1 53.09 17.09 40.74
N ASP A 2 51.82 16.86 40.41
CA ASP A 2 51.27 15.54 40.13
C ASP A 2 50.31 15.71 38.95
N ALA A 3 50.63 15.01 37.86
CA ALA A 3 49.97 15.15 36.57
C ALA A 3 48.67 14.34 36.53
N GLN A 4 47.57 14.98 36.12
CA GLN A 4 46.31 14.33 35.78
C GLN A 4 46.44 13.53 34.46
N PRO A 5 45.79 12.36 34.35
CA PRO A 5 45.67 11.61 33.10
C PRO A 5 44.60 12.21 32.17
N PRO A 6 44.67 11.95 30.84
CA PRO A 6 43.94 12.72 29.84
C PRO A 6 42.46 12.33 29.72
N GLU A 7 41.66 13.33 29.39
CA GLU A 7 40.21 13.30 29.16
C GLU A 7 39.84 12.32 28.03
N SER A 8 38.92 11.39 28.33
CA SER A 8 38.18 10.65 27.31
C SER A 8 37.09 11.53 26.73
N ALA A 9 37.22 11.89 25.46
CA ALA A 9 36.17 12.51 24.67
C ALA A 9 34.96 11.57 24.56
N ALA A 10 33.95 11.78 25.42
CA ALA A 10 32.62 11.26 25.21
C ALA A 10 31.89 12.25 24.30
N SER A 11 31.82 11.90 23.01
CA SER A 11 30.99 12.56 22.01
C SER A 11 29.54 12.58 22.50
N GLY A 12 28.99 13.79 22.64
CA GLY A 12 27.56 13.99 22.90
C GLY A 12 26.72 13.29 21.84
N GLU A 13 25.82 12.43 22.30
CA GLU A 13 24.69 12.02 21.49
C GLU A 13 23.75 13.22 21.41
N ASP A 14 23.89 14.02 20.34
CA ASP A 14 22.90 15.00 19.92
C ASP A 14 21.61 14.25 19.59
N PHE A 15 20.72 14.17 20.58
CA PHE A 15 19.31 13.87 20.34
C PHE A 15 18.74 14.99 19.48
N VAL A 16 18.67 14.76 18.16
CA VAL A 16 17.90 15.61 17.26
C VAL A 16 16.44 15.48 17.68
N HIS A 17 15.99 16.42 18.50
CA HIS A 17 14.59 16.64 18.80
C HIS A 17 13.94 17.14 17.50
N VAL A 18 13.42 16.22 16.72
CA VAL A 18 12.60 16.55 15.55
C VAL A 18 11.27 17.11 16.08
N PRO A 19 10.81 18.30 15.63
CA PRO A 19 9.55 18.87 16.08
C PRO A 19 8.40 17.91 15.81
N ASP A 20 7.54 17.73 16.81
CA ASP A 20 6.30 16.97 16.71
C ASP A 20 5.56 17.34 15.42
N LEU A 21 5.41 16.37 14.52
CA LEU A 21 4.34 16.42 13.53
C LEU A 21 3.06 16.73 14.29
N LYS A 22 2.38 17.83 13.96
CA LYS A 22 1.03 18.10 14.49
C LYS A 22 0.10 17.00 14.00
N MET A 23 0.08 15.90 14.74
CA MET A 23 -0.75 14.71 14.50
C MET A 23 -2.24 15.09 14.42
N GLU A 24 -2.61 16.21 15.05
CA GLU A 24 -3.91 16.86 14.97
C GLU A 24 -4.38 17.10 13.52
N SER A 25 -3.51 17.60 12.63
CA SER A 25 -3.86 17.86 11.22
C SER A 25 -4.13 16.59 10.41
N LEU A 26 -3.44 15.49 10.73
CA LEU A 26 -3.62 14.20 10.04
C LEU A 26 -4.79 13.39 10.62
N SER A 27 -5.15 13.65 11.88
CA SER A 27 -6.28 13.01 12.55
C SER A 27 -7.63 13.53 12.06
N GLU A 28 -7.72 14.80 11.66
CA GLU A 28 -8.91 15.37 10.99
C GLU A 28 -9.02 14.94 9.52
N SER A 29 -7.91 14.62 8.86
CA SER A 29 -7.86 14.10 7.48
C SER A 29 -8.24 12.62 7.32
N MET A 30 -8.61 11.93 8.41
CA MET A 30 -9.16 10.58 8.32
C MET A 30 -10.63 10.63 7.89
N VAL A 31 -10.91 10.11 6.69
CA VAL A 31 -12.29 9.89 6.23
C VAL A 31 -12.97 8.91 7.20
N ARG A 32 -13.88 9.42 8.03
CA ARG A 32 -14.80 8.57 8.81
C ARG A 32 -15.73 7.87 7.82
N ILE A 33 -15.81 6.54 7.95
CA ILE A 33 -16.73 5.69 7.20
C ILE A 33 -18.03 5.66 8.00
N ASP A 34 -19.01 6.46 7.60
CA ASP A 34 -20.37 6.39 8.16
C ASP A 34 -21.10 5.18 7.56
N GLU A 35 -21.92 4.48 8.36
CA GLU A 35 -22.85 3.46 7.85
C GLU A 35 -23.98 4.13 7.05
N PRO A 36 -24.47 3.51 5.97
CA PRO A 36 -25.47 4.13 5.11
C PRO A 36 -26.82 4.26 5.84
N SER A 37 -27.39 5.47 5.84
CA SER A 37 -28.80 5.70 6.16
C SER A 37 -29.65 5.43 4.93
N ASP A 38 -30.65 4.57 5.06
CA ASP A 38 -31.66 4.31 4.04
C ASP A 38 -32.45 5.59 3.72
N ALA A 39 -32.29 6.12 2.50
CA ALA A 39 -33.20 7.10 1.93
C ALA A 39 -33.17 7.06 0.39
N ASP A 40 -34.20 6.40 -0.15
CA ASP A 40 -34.98 6.61 -1.37
C ASP A 40 -34.36 7.00 -2.73
N ALA A 41 -34.97 6.40 -3.74
CA ALA A 41 -34.63 6.41 -5.16
C ALA A 41 -35.11 7.64 -5.94
N ALA A 42 -34.42 7.87 -7.08
CA ALA A 42 -34.86 8.39 -8.40
C ALA A 42 -34.08 9.64 -8.89
N PRO A 43 -34.13 9.98 -10.20
CA PRO A 43 -33.98 9.15 -11.39
C PRO A 43 -32.80 9.63 -12.28
N SER A 44 -32.45 8.82 -13.29
CA SER A 44 -31.46 9.13 -14.33
C SER A 44 -31.86 10.36 -15.16
N ALA A 45 -31.02 11.39 -15.18
CA ALA A 45 -31.09 12.51 -16.12
C ALA A 45 -29.76 12.61 -16.90
N SER A 46 -29.90 12.71 -18.21
CA SER A 46 -28.84 13.01 -19.17
C SER A 46 -28.47 14.49 -19.09
N ASP A 47 -27.20 14.79 -18.84
CA ASP A 47 -26.70 16.16 -18.87
C ASP A 47 -25.86 16.42 -20.13
N ASP A 48 -26.51 17.03 -21.12
CA ASP A 48 -25.88 18.02 -21.98
C ASP A 48 -26.47 19.38 -21.59
N ALA A 49 -25.75 20.15 -20.76
CA ALA A 49 -26.02 21.56 -20.49
C ALA A 49 -24.70 22.36 -20.55
N PRO A 50 -24.71 23.59 -21.08
CA PRO A 50 -23.50 24.28 -21.52
C PRO A 50 -22.75 24.91 -20.33
N ASP A 51 -21.46 24.56 -20.21
CA ASP A 51 -20.55 25.04 -19.17
C ASP A 51 -20.17 26.52 -19.39
N SER A 52 -20.40 27.34 -18.37
CA SER A 52 -20.02 28.74 -18.31
C SER A 52 -18.59 28.88 -17.78
N ASP A 53 -17.68 29.28 -18.67
CA ASP A 53 -16.45 30.04 -18.38
C ASP A 53 -15.42 29.49 -17.36
N ARG A 54 -15.38 28.16 -17.13
CA ARG A 54 -14.27 27.52 -16.39
C ARG A 54 -13.14 27.12 -17.35
N ARG A 55 -12.03 27.88 -17.34
CA ARG A 55 -10.78 27.42 -17.97
C ARG A 55 -10.17 26.30 -17.14
N GLN A 56 -10.35 25.06 -17.59
CA GLN A 56 -9.60 23.92 -17.08
C GLN A 56 -8.09 24.23 -17.19
N VAL A 57 -7.36 24.08 -16.08
CA VAL A 57 -5.92 24.34 -16.06
C VAL A 57 -5.22 23.21 -16.82
N THR A 58 -4.73 23.53 -18.03
CA THR A 58 -3.98 22.58 -18.86
C THR A 58 -2.55 22.45 -18.34
N LEU A 59 -2.15 21.22 -18.02
CA LEU A 59 -0.77 20.92 -17.67
C LEU A 59 0.15 21.04 -18.90
N PRO A 60 1.42 21.48 -18.71
CA PRO A 60 2.43 21.37 -19.75
C PRO A 60 2.55 19.93 -20.29
N GLU A 61 2.84 19.76 -21.59
CA GLU A 61 2.94 18.42 -22.23
C GLU A 61 3.95 17.49 -21.54
N GLU A 62 4.99 18.05 -20.93
CA GLU A 62 5.99 17.28 -20.17
C GLU A 62 5.40 16.66 -18.90
N LEU A 63 4.44 17.34 -18.25
CA LEU A 63 3.82 16.92 -16.99
C LEU A 63 2.51 16.16 -17.19
N SER A 64 2.00 16.04 -18.42
CA SER A 64 0.72 15.37 -18.69
C SER A 64 0.86 13.87 -18.95
N ARG A 65 2.09 13.38 -19.22
CA ARG A 65 2.32 11.98 -19.65
C ARG A 65 1.87 10.94 -18.62
N ASN A 66 2.09 11.20 -17.33
CA ASN A 66 1.69 10.30 -16.25
C ASN A 66 0.45 10.79 -15.50
N VAL A 67 -0.31 11.74 -16.07
CA VAL A 67 -1.48 12.33 -15.41
C VAL A 67 -2.76 11.93 -16.11
N LEU A 68 -3.71 11.44 -15.33
CA LEU A 68 -5.07 11.18 -15.77
C LEU A 68 -6.03 12.17 -15.09
N VAL A 69 -6.84 12.87 -15.88
CA VAL A 69 -7.82 13.83 -15.35
C VAL A 69 -9.20 13.17 -15.27
N LEU A 70 -9.82 13.24 -14.10
CA LEU A 70 -11.21 12.86 -13.84
C LEU A 70 -11.98 14.09 -13.35
N SER A 71 -13.31 14.02 -13.40
CA SER A 71 -14.17 15.06 -12.83
C SER A 71 -15.39 14.48 -12.12
N CYS A 72 -15.91 15.21 -11.14
CA CYS A 72 -17.17 14.91 -10.47
C CYS A 72 -17.88 16.19 -10.02
N GLU A 73 -19.18 16.07 -9.72
CA GLU A 73 -19.91 17.11 -9.02
C GLU A 73 -19.31 17.34 -7.63
N SER A 74 -19.37 18.57 -7.16
CA SER A 74 -18.79 19.00 -5.89
C SER A 74 -19.68 20.03 -5.20
N ALA A 75 -19.74 19.96 -3.87
CA ALA A 75 -20.38 20.96 -3.03
C ALA A 75 -19.53 22.24 -2.88
N ALA A 76 -18.28 22.23 -3.36
CA ALA A 76 -17.41 23.40 -3.34
C ALA A 76 -17.84 24.44 -4.40
N GLU A 77 -17.27 25.65 -4.31
CA GLU A 77 -17.52 26.71 -5.27
C GLU A 77 -17.26 26.24 -6.71
N GLY A 78 -18.23 26.50 -7.59
CA GLY A 78 -18.24 26.10 -9.00
C GLY A 78 -18.76 24.70 -9.31
N GLY A 79 -19.28 23.94 -8.34
CA GLY A 79 -20.13 22.76 -8.56
C GLY A 79 -19.44 21.51 -9.14
N VAL A 80 -18.18 21.63 -9.57
CA VAL A 80 -17.39 20.56 -10.19
C VAL A 80 -15.99 20.53 -9.57
N CYS A 81 -15.45 19.33 -9.40
CA CYS A 81 -14.06 19.08 -9.02
C CYS A 81 -13.28 18.51 -10.22
N ASP A 82 -12.13 19.11 -10.52
CA ASP A 82 -11.10 18.47 -11.35
C ASP A 82 -10.17 17.62 -10.46
N VAL A 83 -9.94 16.37 -10.87
CA VAL A 83 -9.10 15.41 -10.14
C VAL A 83 -7.96 14.96 -11.03
N TYR A 84 -6.73 15.33 -10.65
CA TYR A 84 -5.51 15.01 -11.37
C TYR A 84 -4.83 13.79 -10.71
N LEU A 85 -4.96 12.62 -11.32
CA LEU A 85 -4.29 11.41 -10.85
C LEU A 85 -2.88 11.32 -11.44
N VAL A 86 -1.88 11.50 -10.58
CA VAL A 86 -0.47 11.44 -10.93
C VAL A 86 0.05 10.03 -10.65
N GLY A 87 0.42 9.31 -11.71
CA GLY A 87 0.97 7.96 -11.63
C GLY A 87 2.46 7.95 -11.33
N THR A 88 2.87 7.40 -10.20
CA THR A 88 4.28 7.33 -9.79
C THR A 88 4.89 5.96 -10.00
N ALA A 89 6.19 5.95 -10.28
CA ALA A 89 7.04 4.76 -10.16
C ALA A 89 7.84 4.95 -8.85
N HIS A 90 7.36 4.30 -7.76
CA HIS A 90 7.70 4.51 -6.32
C HIS A 90 9.20 4.40 -5.91
N VAL A 91 10.11 4.43 -6.87
CA VAL A 91 11.57 4.31 -6.72
C VAL A 91 12.32 5.25 -7.68
N SER A 92 11.67 6.28 -8.21
CA SER A 92 12.26 7.17 -9.22
C SER A 92 12.35 8.62 -8.73
N GLU A 93 13.56 9.18 -8.76
CA GLU A 93 13.78 10.60 -8.47
C GLU A 93 13.05 11.49 -9.47
N GLU A 94 12.94 11.04 -10.74
CA GLU A 94 12.17 11.73 -11.77
C GLU A 94 10.69 11.84 -11.38
N SER A 95 10.10 10.75 -10.88
CA SER A 95 8.71 10.75 -10.41
C SER A 95 8.49 11.72 -9.26
N SER A 96 9.46 11.84 -8.35
CA SER A 96 9.40 12.81 -7.25
C SER A 96 9.44 14.27 -7.76
N ARG A 97 10.26 14.57 -8.77
CA ARG A 97 10.32 15.90 -9.41
C ARG A 97 9.04 16.22 -10.19
N GLU A 98 8.47 15.24 -10.89
CA GLU A 98 7.20 15.39 -11.61
C GLU A 98 6.05 15.73 -10.65
N VAL A 99 5.94 14.98 -9.55
CA VAL A 99 4.97 15.24 -8.48
C VAL A 99 5.17 16.64 -7.89
N GLN A 100 6.42 17.04 -7.61
CA GLN A 100 6.73 18.38 -7.12
C GLN A 100 6.20 19.47 -8.06
N ALA A 101 6.51 19.34 -9.35
CA ALA A 101 6.14 20.32 -10.37
C ALA A 101 4.61 20.43 -10.51
N ILE A 102 3.91 19.29 -10.54
CA ILE A 102 2.44 19.25 -10.68
C ILE A 102 1.76 19.88 -9.46
N VAL A 103 2.14 19.48 -8.24
CA VAL A 103 1.50 20.00 -7.02
C VAL A 103 1.77 21.49 -6.85
N ASN A 104 3.00 21.95 -7.13
CA ASN A 104 3.35 23.37 -7.05
C ASN A 104 2.69 24.22 -8.15
N PHE A 105 2.47 23.66 -9.34
CA PHE A 105 1.79 24.34 -10.45
C PHE A 105 0.28 24.46 -10.21
N LEU A 106 -0.37 23.36 -9.85
CA LEU A 106 -1.83 23.31 -9.69
C LEU A 106 -2.30 23.91 -8.36
N LYS A 107 -1.51 23.81 -7.30
CA LYS A 107 -1.87 24.21 -5.92
C LYS A 107 -3.31 23.78 -5.55
N PRO A 108 -3.62 22.47 -5.61
CA PRO A 108 -4.97 21.96 -5.38
C PRO A 108 -5.45 22.25 -3.95
N GLN A 109 -6.76 22.18 -3.72
CA GLN A 109 -7.32 22.33 -2.37
C GLN A 109 -6.97 21.14 -1.47
N ALA A 110 -6.84 19.96 -2.06
CA ALA A 110 -6.41 18.74 -1.39
C ALA A 110 -5.43 17.92 -2.23
N VAL A 111 -4.45 17.32 -1.55
CA VAL A 111 -3.55 16.31 -2.09
C VAL A 111 -3.91 14.96 -1.46
N PHE A 112 -4.28 14.00 -2.29
CA PHE A 112 -4.61 12.64 -1.90
C PHE A 112 -3.40 11.73 -2.12
N LEU A 113 -3.04 10.91 -1.13
CA LEU A 113 -1.90 10.00 -1.21
C LEU A 113 -2.36 8.54 -1.17
N GLU A 114 -1.75 7.67 -1.98
CA GLU A 114 -1.82 6.21 -1.87
C GLU A 114 -1.09 5.70 -0.60
N LEU A 115 -1.47 6.24 0.56
CA LEU A 115 -0.89 5.96 1.84
C LEU A 115 -2.02 5.80 2.87
N CYS A 116 -1.85 4.87 3.81
CA CYS A 116 -2.79 4.64 4.89
C CYS A 116 -2.18 5.06 6.23
N SER A 117 -3.00 5.35 7.24
CA SER A 117 -2.54 5.94 8.51
C SER A 117 -1.43 5.14 9.20
N SER A 118 -1.47 3.81 9.15
CA SER A 118 -0.42 2.97 9.74
C SER A 118 0.94 3.07 9.03
N ARG A 119 0.99 3.66 7.83
CA ARG A 119 2.20 3.85 7.02
C ARG A 119 2.64 5.31 6.95
N VAL A 120 2.03 6.21 7.72
CA VAL A 120 2.35 7.65 7.73
C VAL A 120 3.82 7.93 8.05
N ALA A 121 4.48 7.06 8.80
CA ALA A 121 5.90 7.17 9.12
C ALA A 121 6.82 7.20 7.87
N VAL A 122 6.35 6.73 6.71
CA VAL A 122 7.08 6.85 5.43
C VAL A 122 7.33 8.31 5.03
N LEU A 123 6.45 9.23 5.46
CA LEU A 123 6.61 10.66 5.19
C LEU A 123 7.76 11.29 5.99
N THR A 124 8.21 10.67 7.09
CA THR A 124 9.26 11.23 7.96
C THR A 124 10.54 10.40 7.96
N LEU A 125 10.45 9.07 7.97
CA LEU A 125 11.61 8.20 8.10
C LEU A 125 12.41 8.14 6.79
N GLN A 126 13.68 8.54 6.86
CA GLN A 126 14.63 8.41 5.74
C GLN A 126 15.39 7.08 5.76
N ASN A 127 15.23 6.27 6.81
CA ASN A 127 15.95 5.00 7.00
C ASN A 127 15.04 3.91 7.58
N LEU A 128 14.67 2.93 6.76
CA LEU A 128 13.91 1.76 7.18
C LEU A 128 14.94 0.77 7.72
N LYS A 129 14.99 0.61 9.05
CA LYS A 129 15.79 -0.46 9.64
C LYS A 129 15.10 -1.79 9.36
N VAL A 130 15.79 -2.69 8.65
CA VAL A 130 15.32 -4.06 8.49
C VAL A 130 15.34 -4.73 9.85
N PRO A 131 14.18 -5.23 10.36
CA PRO A 131 14.14 -5.87 11.66
C PRO A 131 15.01 -7.13 11.67
N THR A 132 15.74 -7.32 12.76
CA THR A 132 16.59 -8.49 12.99
C THR A 132 15.76 -9.75 13.27
N VAL A 133 16.39 -10.93 13.17
CA VAL A 133 15.71 -12.21 13.47
C VAL A 133 15.19 -12.26 14.90
N GLY A 134 15.93 -11.69 15.86
CA GLY A 134 15.49 -11.58 17.26
C GLY A 134 14.22 -10.73 17.41
N GLU A 135 14.18 -9.58 16.73
CA GLU A 135 13.01 -8.71 16.72
C GLU A 135 11.80 -9.38 16.03
N MET A 136 12.01 -10.10 14.93
CA MET A 136 10.96 -10.88 14.29
C MET A 136 10.33 -11.91 15.23
N VAL A 137 11.15 -12.64 16.00
CA VAL A 137 10.66 -13.60 17.01
C VAL A 137 9.85 -12.89 18.09
N THR A 138 10.25 -11.70 18.51
CA THR A 138 9.48 -10.91 19.50
C THR A 138 8.15 -10.40 18.93
N MET A 139 8.09 -9.99 17.66
CA MET A 139 6.85 -9.60 17.00
C MET A 139 5.89 -10.78 16.85
N LEU A 140 6.42 -11.97 16.52
CA LEU A 140 5.65 -13.21 16.45
C LEU A 140 5.01 -13.56 17.81
N LYS A 141 5.76 -13.36 18.91
CA LYS A 141 5.27 -13.56 20.28
C LYS A 141 4.20 -12.56 20.69
N LYS A 142 4.16 -11.36 20.07
CA LYS A 142 3.16 -10.31 20.32
C LYS A 142 1.83 -10.49 19.54
N LYS A 143 1.52 -11.70 19.08
CA LYS A 143 0.31 -12.05 18.30
C LYS A 143 0.20 -11.40 16.92
N HIS A 144 1.29 -10.90 16.33
CA HIS A 144 1.29 -10.60 14.90
C HIS A 144 1.20 -11.92 14.11
N ASN A 145 0.44 -11.91 13.01
CA ASN A 145 0.36 -13.08 12.15
C ASN A 145 1.76 -13.36 11.54
N MET A 146 2.20 -14.63 11.49
CA MET A 146 3.49 -15.00 10.91
C MET A 146 3.68 -14.45 9.50
N PHE A 147 2.59 -14.36 8.73
CA PHE A 147 2.61 -13.73 7.42
C PHE A 147 2.87 -12.22 7.48
N GLU A 148 2.26 -11.48 8.42
CA GLU A 148 2.48 -10.03 8.58
C GLU A 148 3.94 -9.74 8.91
N VAL A 149 4.55 -10.54 9.79
CA VAL A 149 5.96 -10.39 10.16
C VAL A 149 6.88 -10.72 8.97
N LEU A 150 6.64 -11.84 8.28
CA LEU A 150 7.46 -12.26 7.15
C LEU A 150 7.35 -11.28 5.98
N TYR A 151 6.13 -10.82 5.68
CA TYR A 151 5.88 -9.85 4.62
C TYR A 151 6.46 -8.49 4.96
N GLY A 152 6.30 -8.01 6.20
CA GLY A 152 6.90 -6.75 6.66
C GLY A 152 8.43 -6.79 6.58
N TRP A 153 9.04 -7.91 6.96
CA TRP A 153 10.48 -8.13 6.80
C TRP A 153 10.91 -8.16 5.32
N PHE A 154 10.15 -8.85 4.46
CA PHE A 154 10.43 -8.91 3.02
C PHE A 154 10.36 -7.53 2.37
N LEU A 155 9.32 -6.75 2.67
CA LEU A 155 9.19 -5.37 2.21
C LEU A 155 10.33 -4.49 2.72
N ALA A 156 10.70 -4.60 4.00
CA ALA A 156 11.82 -3.85 4.55
C ALA A 156 13.15 -4.24 3.86
N LYS A 157 13.35 -5.53 3.56
CA LYS A 157 14.53 -6.04 2.87
C LYS A 157 14.61 -5.53 1.43
N ILE A 158 13.50 -5.49 0.70
CA ILE A 158 13.43 -4.86 -0.63
C ILE A 158 13.73 -3.37 -0.53
N ALA A 159 13.05 -2.66 0.38
CA ALA A 159 13.26 -1.23 0.57
C ALA A 159 14.72 -0.87 0.91
N SER A 160 15.41 -1.70 1.69
CA SER A 160 16.83 -1.50 2.02
C SER A 160 17.82 -1.72 0.88
N LYS A 161 17.38 -2.36 -0.21
CA LYS A 161 18.21 -2.63 -1.40
C LYS A 161 17.95 -1.66 -2.56
N LEU A 162 16.96 -0.79 -2.46
CA LEU A 162 16.62 0.20 -3.48
C LEU A 162 17.42 1.49 -3.25
N GLU A 163 17.97 2.08 -4.31
CA GLU A 163 18.70 3.36 -4.27
C GLU A 163 17.80 4.53 -3.85
N VAL A 164 16.51 4.47 -4.19
CA VAL A 164 15.49 5.46 -3.82
C VAL A 164 14.56 4.87 -2.76
N PHE A 165 14.27 5.68 -1.75
CA PHE A 165 13.42 5.28 -0.65
C PHE A 165 11.96 5.15 -1.12
N PRO A 166 11.30 4.00 -0.96
CA PRO A 166 9.91 3.85 -1.37
C PRO A 166 9.01 4.89 -0.72
N GLY A 167 8.34 5.72 -1.54
CA GLY A 167 7.45 6.78 -1.08
C GLY A 167 8.07 8.17 -0.94
N SER A 168 9.22 8.43 -1.57
CA SER A 168 9.77 9.80 -1.70
C SER A 168 8.79 10.74 -2.43
N GLU A 169 8.04 10.21 -3.38
CA GLU A 169 7.01 10.94 -4.13
C GLU A 169 5.90 11.44 -3.20
N PHE A 170 5.46 10.60 -2.26
CA PHE A 170 4.44 10.97 -1.27
C PHE A 170 4.93 12.02 -0.30
N ARG A 171 6.21 11.95 0.09
CA ARG A 171 6.83 12.97 0.94
C ARG A 171 6.88 14.30 0.23
N VAL A 172 7.36 14.33 -1.01
CA VAL A 172 7.41 15.57 -1.81
C VAL A 172 6.01 16.14 -1.99
N ALA A 173 5.01 15.31 -2.31
CA ALA A 173 3.62 15.74 -2.42
C ALA A 173 3.10 16.38 -1.11
N TYR A 174 3.40 15.74 0.03
CA TYR A 174 3.05 16.26 1.35
C TYR A 174 3.74 17.60 1.62
N GLU A 175 5.06 17.69 1.43
CA GLU A 175 5.83 18.90 1.67
C GLU A 175 5.37 20.07 0.79
N GLU A 176 5.10 19.82 -0.50
CA GLU A 176 4.57 20.84 -1.41
C GLU A 176 3.17 21.30 -1.00
N ALA A 177 2.28 20.39 -0.59
CA ALA A 177 0.95 20.74 -0.11
C ALA A 177 1.00 21.69 1.10
N ILE A 178 1.86 21.37 2.07
CA ILE A 178 1.99 22.15 3.30
C ILE A 178 2.53 23.55 3.03
N LYS A 179 3.41 23.76 2.03
CA LYS A 179 3.99 25.08 1.71
C LYS A 179 2.95 26.16 1.41
N TYR A 180 1.83 25.80 0.80
CA TYR A 180 0.74 26.74 0.48
C TYR A 180 -0.51 26.54 1.36
N GLY A 181 -0.43 25.67 2.38
CA GLY A 181 -1.56 25.38 3.28
C GLY A 181 -2.62 24.45 2.69
N GLY A 182 -2.28 23.64 1.68
CA GLY A 182 -3.16 22.62 1.13
C GLY A 182 -3.42 21.48 2.11
N ARG A 183 -4.59 20.84 2.00
CA ARG A 183 -4.94 19.66 2.81
C ARG A 183 -4.26 18.41 2.27
N VAL A 184 -3.83 17.51 3.14
CA VAL A 184 -3.32 16.18 2.74
C VAL A 184 -4.24 15.09 3.27
N ILE A 185 -4.68 14.19 2.38
CA ILE A 185 -5.58 13.08 2.68
C ILE A 185 -4.86 11.74 2.45
N LEU A 186 -4.92 10.87 3.46
CA LEU A 186 -4.42 9.50 3.39
C LEU A 186 -5.53 8.59 2.84
N GLY A 187 -5.40 8.22 1.58
CA GLY A 187 -6.51 7.71 0.78
C GLY A 187 -6.57 6.19 0.60
N ASP A 188 -5.58 5.46 1.13
CA ASP A 188 -5.44 4.03 0.88
C ASP A 188 -5.97 3.16 2.03
N ARG A 189 -6.30 1.91 1.70
CA ARG A 189 -6.82 0.93 2.65
C ARG A 189 -5.76 0.58 3.69
N PRO A 190 -6.14 0.35 4.97
CA PRO A 190 -5.21 -0.15 5.98
C PRO A 190 -4.49 -1.42 5.52
N VAL A 191 -3.16 -1.37 5.54
CA VAL A 191 -2.31 -2.45 4.99
C VAL A 191 -2.52 -3.77 5.73
N GLN A 192 -2.85 -3.71 7.02
CA GLN A 192 -3.14 -4.90 7.84
C GLN A 192 -4.40 -5.62 7.34
N ILE A 193 -5.44 -4.86 6.98
CA ILE A 193 -6.68 -5.43 6.42
C ILE A 193 -6.37 -6.04 5.05
N THR A 194 -5.66 -5.30 4.19
CA THR A 194 -5.21 -5.78 2.88
C THR A 194 -4.51 -7.13 2.99
N LEU A 195 -3.46 -7.24 3.83
CA LEU A 195 -2.67 -8.46 3.96
C LEU A 195 -3.46 -9.62 4.58
N ARG A 196 -4.31 -9.35 5.57
CA ARG A 196 -5.18 -10.38 6.16
C ARG A 196 -6.18 -10.91 5.15
N ARG A 197 -6.75 -10.05 4.31
CA ARG A 197 -7.66 -10.44 3.23
C ARG A 197 -6.94 -11.26 2.17
N THR A 198 -5.76 -10.82 1.73
CA THR A 198 -4.90 -11.59 0.82
C THR A 198 -4.67 -13.00 1.36
N TRP A 199 -4.26 -13.11 2.63
CA TRP A 199 -4.03 -14.40 3.25
C TRP A 199 -5.32 -15.21 3.41
N SER A 200 -6.43 -14.60 3.82
CA SER A 200 -7.71 -15.31 4.00
C SER A 200 -8.22 -15.89 2.68
N LYS A 201 -8.24 -15.10 1.60
CA LYS A 201 -8.75 -15.51 0.28
C LYS A 201 -7.83 -16.49 -0.46
N MET A 202 -6.55 -16.55 -0.11
CA MET A 202 -5.56 -17.34 -0.85
C MET A 202 -5.73 -18.85 -0.60
N PRO A 203 -5.87 -19.68 -1.65
CA PRO A 203 -5.89 -21.14 -1.53
C PRO A 203 -4.61 -21.67 -0.85
N LEU A 204 -4.70 -22.80 -0.15
CA LEU A 204 -3.54 -23.39 0.53
C LEU A 204 -2.34 -23.61 -0.41
N TRP A 205 -2.61 -24.04 -1.65
CA TRP A 205 -1.57 -24.23 -2.67
C TRP A 205 -0.80 -22.94 -2.99
N HIS A 206 -1.51 -21.83 -3.18
CA HIS A 206 -0.87 -20.53 -3.45
C HIS A 206 -0.15 -20.00 -2.21
N LYS A 207 -0.65 -20.28 -0.99
CA LYS A 207 0.06 -19.95 0.26
C LYS A 207 1.40 -20.67 0.36
N THR A 208 1.42 -21.99 0.11
CA THR A 208 2.65 -22.77 0.15
C THR A 208 3.62 -22.36 -0.93
N LYS A 209 3.13 -22.11 -2.15
CA LYS A 209 3.94 -21.62 -3.29
C LYS A 209 4.55 -20.25 -3.00
N LEU A 210 3.75 -19.30 -2.47
CA LEU A 210 4.22 -17.97 -2.11
C LEU A 210 5.26 -18.03 -1.00
N LEU A 211 5.03 -18.82 0.05
CA LEU A 211 5.98 -18.98 1.15
C LEU A 211 7.30 -19.58 0.66
N TYR A 212 7.23 -20.62 -0.19
CA TYR A 212 8.43 -21.20 -0.81
C TYR A 212 9.17 -20.18 -1.67
N SER A 213 8.46 -19.42 -2.51
CA SER A 213 9.04 -18.38 -3.37
C SER A 213 9.73 -17.29 -2.54
N LEU A 214 9.07 -16.79 -1.49
CA LEU A 214 9.64 -15.77 -0.60
C LEU A 214 10.86 -16.28 0.16
N LEU A 215 10.83 -17.53 0.66
CA LEU A 215 11.98 -18.14 1.34
C LEU A 215 13.15 -18.38 0.39
N PHE A 216 12.87 -18.83 -0.83
CA PHE A 216 13.88 -19.02 -1.87
C PHE A 216 14.50 -17.67 -2.24
N GLN A 217 13.70 -16.65 -2.57
CA GLN A 217 14.21 -15.32 -2.88
C GLN A 217 14.93 -14.66 -1.70
N ALA A 218 14.50 -14.90 -0.46
CA ALA A 218 15.19 -14.41 0.72
C ALA A 218 16.65 -14.89 0.83
N VAL A 219 16.91 -16.12 0.37
CA VAL A 219 18.23 -16.77 0.36
C VAL A 219 19.03 -16.45 -0.92
N PHE A 220 18.34 -16.31 -2.06
CA PHE A 220 18.93 -16.12 -3.39
C PHE A 220 18.77 -14.71 -3.96
N LEU A 221 18.50 -13.71 -3.11
CA LEU A 221 18.28 -12.32 -3.53
C LEU A 221 19.53 -11.80 -4.28
N PRO A 222 19.38 -11.31 -5.54
CA PRO A 222 20.49 -10.74 -6.31
C PRO A 222 21.22 -9.63 -5.54
N SER A 223 22.46 -9.33 -5.96
CA SER A 223 23.20 -8.19 -5.44
C SER A 223 22.41 -6.88 -5.68
N SER A 224 22.65 -5.83 -4.89
CA SER A 224 22.03 -4.52 -5.09
C SER A 224 22.25 -4.01 -6.51
N ASP A 225 23.44 -4.27 -7.05
CA ASP A 225 23.90 -3.73 -8.33
C ASP A 225 23.15 -4.39 -9.50
N ASP A 226 22.91 -5.70 -9.43
CA ASP A 226 22.11 -6.42 -10.43
C ASP A 226 20.65 -5.98 -10.40
N LEU A 227 20.09 -5.76 -9.20
CA LEU A 227 18.72 -5.29 -9.05
C LEU A 227 18.54 -3.88 -9.62
N ASN A 228 19.45 -2.96 -9.29
CA ASN A 228 19.41 -1.59 -9.78
C ASN A 228 19.62 -1.53 -11.31
N LYS A 229 20.49 -2.38 -11.86
CA LYS A 229 20.69 -2.49 -13.30
C LYS A 229 19.43 -2.98 -14.00
N MET A 230 18.77 -4.02 -13.48
CA MET A 230 17.49 -4.50 -14.02
C MET A 230 16.37 -3.45 -13.93
N LEU A 231 16.35 -2.63 -12.87
CA LEU A 231 15.39 -1.54 -12.70
C LEU A 231 15.67 -0.36 -13.66
N LYS A 232 16.93 -0.08 -13.99
CA LYS A 232 17.33 1.02 -14.90
C LYS A 232 17.23 0.65 -16.39
N GLU A 233 17.36 -0.63 -16.74
CA GLU A 233 17.42 -1.10 -18.14
C GLU A 233 16.04 -1.33 -18.78
N MET A 234 14.95 -1.19 -18.03
CA MET A 234 13.58 -1.45 -18.49
C MET A 234 12.72 -0.20 -18.28
N ASP A 235 11.95 0.22 -19.28
CA ASP A 235 11.06 1.38 -19.15
C ASP A 235 10.01 1.12 -18.05
N ASP A 236 9.78 2.11 -17.17
CA ASP A 236 9.04 1.92 -15.91
C ASP A 236 7.63 1.38 -16.15
N SER A 237 6.97 1.79 -17.24
CA SER A 237 5.61 1.32 -17.58
C SER A 237 5.56 -0.14 -17.98
N ASP A 238 6.56 -0.60 -18.74
CA ASP A 238 6.53 -1.91 -19.38
C ASP A 238 6.93 -2.98 -18.37
N MET A 239 7.89 -2.68 -17.50
CA MET A 239 8.29 -3.57 -16.40
C MET A 239 7.15 -3.76 -15.38
N LEU A 240 6.54 -2.67 -14.90
CA LEU A 240 5.41 -2.74 -13.97
C LEU A 240 4.26 -3.55 -14.57
N THR A 241 3.94 -3.33 -15.84
CA THR A 241 2.88 -4.06 -16.54
C THR A 241 3.20 -5.55 -16.64
N LEU A 242 4.43 -5.91 -17.02
CA LEU A 242 4.88 -7.31 -17.12
C LEU A 242 4.89 -8.02 -15.76
N VAL A 243 5.39 -7.36 -14.71
CA VAL A 243 5.39 -7.92 -13.34
C VAL A 243 3.97 -8.11 -12.85
N ILE A 244 3.09 -7.12 -13.03
CA ILE A 244 1.67 -7.23 -12.68
C ILE A 244 1.01 -8.38 -13.45
N GLN A 245 1.28 -8.51 -14.74
CA GLN A 245 0.71 -9.56 -15.58
C GLN A 245 1.19 -10.95 -15.15
N GLU A 246 2.47 -11.11 -14.83
CA GLU A 246 3.03 -12.38 -14.38
C GLU A 246 2.55 -12.73 -12.97
N MET A 247 2.50 -11.76 -12.05
CA MET A 247 1.91 -11.92 -10.73
C MET A 247 0.42 -12.28 -10.80
N SER A 248 -0.33 -11.71 -11.75
CA SER A 248 -1.74 -12.00 -11.95
C SER A 248 -1.97 -13.45 -12.41
N LYS A 249 -1.11 -13.99 -13.27
CA LYS A 249 -1.15 -15.41 -13.68
C LYS A 249 -0.77 -16.33 -12.54
N GLU A 250 0.34 -16.03 -11.87
CA GLU A 250 0.95 -16.93 -10.88
C GLU A 250 0.23 -16.91 -9.53
N PHE A 251 -0.36 -15.76 -9.18
CA PHE A 251 -1.02 -15.49 -7.90
C PHE A 251 -2.24 -14.56 -8.09
N PRO A 252 -3.33 -15.01 -8.73
CA PRO A 252 -4.49 -14.16 -9.02
C PRO A 252 -5.13 -13.53 -7.76
N THR A 253 -5.08 -14.22 -6.61
CA THR A 253 -5.57 -13.68 -5.35
C THR A 253 -4.74 -12.50 -4.82
N LEU A 254 -3.43 -12.48 -5.11
CA LEU A 254 -2.58 -11.33 -4.78
C LEU A 254 -2.99 -10.13 -5.62
N MET A 255 -3.22 -10.30 -6.92
CA MET A 255 -3.67 -9.23 -7.81
C MET A 255 -5.03 -8.66 -7.38
N GLU A 256 -5.99 -9.53 -7.09
CA GLU A 256 -7.31 -9.14 -6.63
C GLU A 256 -7.24 -8.28 -5.36
N THR A 257 -6.49 -8.73 -4.35
CA THR A 257 -6.50 -8.07 -3.04
C THR A 257 -5.52 -6.91 -2.91
N LEU A 258 -4.34 -6.97 -3.55
CA LEU A 258 -3.31 -5.93 -3.49
C LEU A 258 -3.48 -4.84 -4.55
N VAL A 259 -4.29 -5.07 -5.58
CA VAL A 259 -4.53 -4.08 -6.63
C VAL A 259 -6.02 -3.78 -6.76
N HIS A 260 -6.83 -4.71 -7.24
CA HIS A 260 -8.22 -4.41 -7.63
C HIS A 260 -9.11 -3.94 -6.47
N GLU A 261 -9.01 -4.58 -5.30
CA GLU A 261 -9.75 -4.13 -4.12
C GLU A 261 -9.26 -2.76 -3.61
N ARG A 262 -7.97 -2.45 -3.78
CA ARG A 262 -7.43 -1.13 -3.41
C ARG A 262 -7.86 -0.07 -4.41
N ASP A 263 -7.93 -0.39 -5.70
CA ASP A 263 -8.47 0.51 -6.72
C ASP A 263 -9.90 0.93 -6.38
N GLN A 264 -10.75 -0.03 -5.99
CA GLN A 264 -12.13 0.25 -5.56
C GLN A 264 -12.18 1.14 -4.32
N TYR A 265 -11.38 0.80 -3.30
CA TYR A 265 -11.29 1.57 -2.05
C TYR A 265 -10.82 3.01 -2.31
N MET A 266 -9.72 3.17 -3.05
CA MET A 266 -9.13 4.47 -3.35
C MET A 266 -10.04 5.30 -4.23
N SER A 267 -10.66 4.70 -5.26
CA SER A 267 -11.56 5.42 -6.17
C SER A 267 -12.76 6.01 -5.41
N SER A 268 -13.39 5.24 -4.53
CA SER A 268 -14.54 5.74 -3.77
C SER A 268 -14.13 6.71 -2.63
N THR A 269 -12.96 6.51 -2.01
CA THR A 269 -12.43 7.49 -1.04
C THR A 269 -12.08 8.81 -1.73
N LEU A 270 -11.44 8.75 -2.90
CA LEU A 270 -11.07 9.91 -3.71
C LEU A 270 -12.31 10.65 -4.21
N LEU A 271 -13.37 9.93 -4.60
CA LEU A 271 -14.64 10.54 -5.01
C LEU A 271 -15.28 11.32 -3.86
N LYS A 272 -15.27 10.78 -2.63
CA LYS A 272 -15.77 11.50 -1.43
C LYS A 272 -14.96 12.78 -1.19
N VAL A 273 -13.64 12.71 -1.28
CA VAL A 273 -12.78 13.91 -1.16
C VAL A 273 -13.09 14.92 -2.28
N ALA A 274 -13.19 14.46 -3.52
CA ALA A 274 -13.46 15.32 -4.66
C ALA A 274 -14.83 16.01 -4.58
N SER A 275 -15.85 15.36 -4.02
CA SER A 275 -17.17 15.97 -3.83
C SER A 275 -17.21 17.15 -2.85
N GLU A 276 -16.13 17.36 -2.09
CA GLU A 276 -16.00 18.47 -1.12
C GLU A 276 -14.94 19.49 -1.55
N ASN A 277 -14.35 19.36 -2.74
CA ASN A 277 -13.26 20.21 -3.23
C ASN A 277 -13.51 20.65 -4.67
N SER A 278 -12.90 21.75 -5.10
CA SER A 278 -12.92 22.20 -6.50
C SER A 278 -11.72 21.66 -7.31
N SER A 279 -10.62 21.28 -6.65
CA SER A 279 -9.43 20.73 -7.28
C SER A 279 -8.67 19.79 -6.35
N VAL A 280 -8.35 18.59 -6.83
CA VAL A 280 -7.63 17.55 -6.08
C VAL A 280 -6.50 16.99 -6.94
N VAL A 281 -5.31 16.82 -6.35
CA VAL A 281 -4.23 16.02 -6.95
C VAL A 281 -4.11 14.71 -6.18
N ALA A 282 -4.23 13.58 -6.86
CA ALA A 282 -4.07 12.25 -6.27
C ALA A 282 -2.74 11.63 -6.72
N VAL A 283 -1.80 11.45 -5.78
CA VAL A 283 -0.50 10.82 -6.03
C VAL A 283 -0.62 9.34 -5.71
N VAL A 284 -0.61 8.52 -6.77
CA VAL A 284 -0.83 7.08 -6.70
C VAL A 284 0.16 6.35 -7.60
N GLY A 285 0.47 5.09 -7.30
CA GLY A 285 1.32 4.26 -8.15
C GLY A 285 0.69 4.06 -9.52
N LYS A 286 1.52 4.06 -10.57
CA LYS A 286 1.07 3.96 -11.97
C LYS A 286 0.15 2.77 -12.24
N GLY A 287 0.36 1.65 -11.55
CA GLY A 287 -0.48 0.45 -11.64
C GLY A 287 -1.94 0.64 -11.21
N HIS A 288 -2.25 1.68 -10.43
CA HIS A 288 -3.59 1.96 -9.92
C HIS A 288 -4.40 2.91 -10.80
N LEU A 289 -3.77 3.65 -11.73
CA LEU A 289 -4.46 4.69 -12.53
C LEU A 289 -5.68 4.16 -13.27
N GLN A 290 -5.51 3.07 -14.04
CA GLN A 290 -6.59 2.49 -14.83
C GLN A 290 -7.67 1.85 -13.95
N GLY A 291 -7.26 1.25 -12.83
CA GLY A 291 -8.17 0.68 -11.85
C GLY A 291 -9.05 1.74 -11.20
N ILE A 292 -8.47 2.86 -10.77
CA ILE A 292 -9.22 3.97 -10.16
C ILE A 292 -10.16 4.59 -11.18
N LYS A 293 -9.70 4.85 -12.42
CA LYS A 293 -10.54 5.34 -13.52
C LYS A 293 -11.73 4.42 -13.77
N LYS A 294 -11.49 3.10 -13.84
CA LYS A 294 -12.53 2.10 -14.09
C LYS A 294 -13.63 2.13 -13.02
N HIS A 295 -13.26 2.34 -11.76
CA HIS A 295 -14.21 2.37 -10.64
C HIS A 295 -14.70 3.79 -10.30
N TRP A 296 -14.30 4.80 -11.06
CA TRP A 296 -14.72 6.19 -10.81
C TRP A 296 -16.23 6.32 -10.95
N LYS A 297 -16.87 6.96 -9.95
CA LYS A 297 -18.34 7.09 -9.84
C LYS A 297 -19.11 5.76 -9.80
N GLN A 298 -18.44 4.63 -9.58
CA GLN A 298 -19.11 3.35 -9.42
C GLN A 298 -19.48 3.12 -7.95
N PRO A 299 -20.63 2.49 -7.65
CA PRO A 299 -20.98 2.12 -6.28
C PRO A 299 -19.99 1.08 -5.74
N VAL A 300 -19.36 1.38 -4.61
CA VAL A 300 -18.42 0.48 -3.92
C VAL A 300 -18.90 0.26 -2.50
N VAL A 301 -19.09 -1.01 -2.12
CA VAL A 301 -19.48 -1.38 -0.76
C VAL A 301 -18.23 -1.44 0.12
N MET A 302 -17.91 -0.32 0.78
CA MET A 302 -16.72 -0.19 1.63
C MET A 302 -16.62 -1.26 2.73
N LYS A 303 -17.76 -1.66 3.29
CA LYS A 303 -17.84 -2.71 4.32
C LYS A 303 -17.22 -4.03 3.84
N ASP A 304 -17.40 -4.38 2.57
CA ASP A 304 -16.89 -5.63 2.00
C ASP A 304 -15.38 -5.56 1.77
N LEU A 305 -14.83 -4.37 1.54
CA LEU A 305 -13.39 -4.15 1.38
C LEU A 305 -12.66 -4.08 2.71
N MET A 306 -13.36 -3.73 3.79
CA MET A 306 -12.81 -3.52 5.14
C MET A 306 -12.97 -4.73 6.07
N THR A 307 -13.92 -5.62 5.81
CA THR A 307 -14.07 -6.88 6.55
C THR A 307 -13.01 -7.90 6.13
N VAL A 308 -12.59 -8.81 6.99
CA VAL A 308 -11.76 -9.95 6.57
C VAL A 308 -12.70 -11.13 6.36
N PRO A 309 -12.69 -11.80 5.19
CA PRO A 309 -13.55 -12.95 4.97
C PRO A 309 -13.28 -13.99 6.06
N SER A 310 -14.33 -14.41 6.77
CA SER A 310 -14.22 -15.53 7.69
C SER A 310 -14.05 -16.80 6.87
N VAL A 311 -12.88 -17.42 6.96
CA VAL A 311 -12.74 -18.80 6.52
C VAL A 311 -13.47 -19.61 7.57
N GLU A 312 -14.71 -20.04 7.30
CA GLU A 312 -15.31 -21.06 8.14
C GLU A 312 -14.38 -22.26 8.10
N PRO A 313 -13.82 -22.71 9.25
CA PRO A 313 -13.06 -23.92 9.25
C PRO A 313 -14.02 -25.02 8.78
N ALA A 314 -13.69 -25.71 7.69
CA ALA A 314 -14.31 -26.98 7.39
C ALA A 314 -13.86 -27.96 8.49
N VAL A 315 -14.51 -27.89 9.65
CA VAL A 315 -14.23 -28.68 10.86
C VAL A 315 -14.21 -30.18 10.52
N SER A 316 -14.95 -30.55 9.47
CA SER A 316 -14.95 -31.89 8.87
C SER A 316 -13.58 -32.32 8.30
N ALA A 317 -12.93 -31.48 7.49
CA ALA A 317 -11.67 -31.86 6.83
C ALA A 317 -10.50 -32.02 7.81
N ILE A 318 -10.41 -31.13 8.81
CA ILE A 318 -9.37 -31.22 9.84
C ILE A 318 -9.57 -32.47 10.71
N ARG A 319 -10.82 -32.81 11.05
CA ARG A 319 -11.14 -34.03 11.80
C ARG A 319 -10.82 -35.29 11.00
N ILE A 320 -11.09 -35.29 9.69
CA ILE A 320 -10.78 -36.41 8.79
C ILE A 320 -9.26 -36.60 8.63
N VAL A 321 -8.51 -35.52 8.43
CA VAL A 321 -7.04 -35.61 8.32
C VAL A 321 -6.41 -36.05 9.64
N ALA A 322 -6.91 -35.55 10.78
CA ALA A 322 -6.44 -35.97 12.09
C ALA A 322 -6.73 -37.45 12.38
N SER A 323 -7.93 -37.94 12.03
CA SER A 323 -8.28 -39.35 12.23
C SER A 323 -7.50 -40.30 11.31
N VAL A 324 -7.25 -39.90 10.05
CA VAL A 324 -6.37 -40.65 9.14
C VAL A 324 -4.94 -40.67 9.65
N GLY A 325 -4.41 -39.53 10.12
CA GLY A 325 -3.06 -39.45 10.69
C GLY A 325 -2.87 -40.35 11.92
N ILE A 326 -3.86 -40.39 12.82
CA ILE A 326 -3.86 -41.28 13.98
C ILE A 326 -3.91 -42.75 13.55
N ALA A 327 -4.72 -43.10 12.55
CA ALA A 327 -4.82 -44.46 12.04
C ALA A 327 -3.49 -44.94 11.42
N VAL A 328 -2.85 -44.10 10.60
CA VAL A 328 -1.55 -44.42 9.98
C VAL A 328 -0.46 -44.58 11.04
N ALA A 329 -0.41 -43.69 12.04
CA ALA A 329 0.54 -43.81 13.14
C ALA A 329 0.31 -45.09 13.96
N GLY A 330 -0.95 -45.44 14.24
CA GLY A 330 -1.31 -46.68 14.92
C GLY A 330 -0.86 -47.94 14.16
N VAL A 331 -1.08 -47.99 12.85
CA VAL A 331 -0.65 -49.11 12.00
C VAL A 331 0.88 -49.22 11.96
N ALA A 332 1.59 -48.09 11.91
CA ALA A 332 3.06 -48.06 11.94
C ALA A 332 3.63 -48.58 13.26
N ILE A 333 3.03 -48.19 14.40
CA ILE A 333 3.42 -48.67 15.73
C ILE A 333 3.18 -50.18 15.87
N ILE A 334 1.98 -50.66 15.48
CA ILE A 334 1.64 -52.10 15.56
C ILE A 334 2.56 -52.93 14.66
N SER A 335 2.84 -52.45 13.45
CA SER A 335 3.77 -53.12 12.53
C SER A 335 5.20 -53.15 13.06
N GLY A 336 5.66 -52.07 13.70
CA GLY A 336 6.97 -52.01 14.34
C GLY A 336 7.12 -52.95 15.53
N ILE A 337 6.07 -53.09 16.36
CA ILE A 337 6.02 -54.07 17.46
C ILE A 337 6.01 -55.50 16.91
N TYR A 338 5.19 -55.78 15.90
CA TYR A 338 5.11 -57.11 15.27
C TYR A 338 6.45 -57.55 14.67
N LEU A 339 7.15 -56.64 13.99
CA LEU A 339 8.47 -56.91 13.41
C LEU A 339 9.56 -57.09 14.48
N SER A 340 9.47 -56.40 15.63
CA SER A 340 10.39 -56.60 16.76
C SER A 340 10.16 -57.93 17.49
N CYS A 341 8.91 -58.38 17.62
CA CYS A 341 8.59 -59.67 18.26
C CYS A 341 8.91 -60.89 17.40
N LYS A 342 9.18 -60.71 16.10
CA LYS A 342 9.49 -61.79 15.15
C LYS A 342 11.00 -61.98 14.91
N LYS A 343 11.84 -61.14 15.50
CA LYS A 343 13.31 -61.25 15.50
C LYS A 343 13.79 -61.93 16.78
#